data_AF-A0A6B0WEH7-F1
#
_entry.id   AF-A0A6B0WEH7-F1
#
_cell.length_a   1.000
_cell.length_b   1.000
_cell.length_c   1.000
_cell.angle_alpha   90.00
_cell.angle_beta   90.00
_cell.angle_gamma   90.00
#
_symmetry.space_group_name_H-M   'P 1'
#
loop_
_entity.id
_entity.type
_entity.pdbx_description
1 polymer ?
#
loop_
_entity_poly.entity_id
_entity_poly.type
_entity_poly.pdbx_seq_one_letter_code
_entity_poly.pdbx_strand_id
1 'polypeptide(L)'
;MDAATLSLGALAIAIVVSCTIRLHVGFLAISLAWVVGVYIADMSAAEVMSGFPTRLFLTLAGVTLLFSQAQANGTLDLIAHKAVLLCRGNVGVMPMMFFALSFVLASIGPGNIASVALMAPMGMAVAGQVGIPAFLMAIMIGNGANAGSLSPIAPTGVIVN
;
A
#
# COMPACT_ATOMS: atom_id res chain seq x y z
N MET A 1 23.42 -26.45 4.93
CA MET A 1 22.20 -25.89 4.31
C MET A 1 22.63 -24.69 3.51
N ASP A 2 22.16 -24.57 2.27
CA ASP A 2 22.57 -23.47 1.39
C ASP A 2 21.96 -22.14 1.87
N ALA A 3 22.63 -21.01 1.66
CA ALA A 3 22.20 -19.70 2.17
C ALA A 3 20.77 -19.35 1.67
N ALA A 4 20.43 -19.79 0.45
CA ALA A 4 19.10 -19.65 -0.13
C ALA A 4 18.01 -20.43 0.63
N THR A 5 18.32 -21.61 1.16
CA THR A 5 17.35 -22.41 1.94
C THR A 5 17.10 -21.79 3.32
N LEU A 6 18.13 -21.18 3.90
CA LEU A 6 18.03 -20.47 5.18
C LEU A 6 17.29 -19.14 5.05
N SER A 7 17.48 -18.40 3.95
CA SER A 7 16.71 -17.18 3.70
C SER A 7 15.23 -17.47 3.48
N LEU A 8 14.91 -18.57 2.78
CA LEU A 8 13.53 -19.04 2.61
C LEU A 8 12.90 -19.46 3.95
N GLY A 9 13.65 -20.17 4.80
CA GLY A 9 13.23 -20.53 6.15
C GLY A 9 12.98 -19.30 7.03
N ALA A 10 13.87 -18.32 6.99
CA ALA A 10 13.72 -17.05 7.70
C ALA A 10 12.48 -16.27 7.24
N LEU A 11 12.19 -16.27 5.93
CA LEU A 11 10.96 -15.68 5.38
C LEU A 11 9.70 -16.39 5.92
N ALA A 12 9.70 -17.73 5.93
CA ALA A 12 8.58 -18.50 6.48
C ALA A 12 8.35 -18.19 7.96
N ILE A 13 9.43 -18.09 8.76
CA ILE A 13 9.36 -17.69 10.17
C ILE A 13 8.78 -16.29 10.31
N ALA A 14 9.25 -15.32 9.51
CA ALA A 14 8.75 -13.95 9.55
C ALA A 14 7.24 -13.88 9.29
N ILE A 15 6.74 -14.64 8.31
CA ILE A 15 5.31 -14.73 7.98
C ILE A 15 4.52 -15.34 9.14
N VAL A 16 4.93 -16.51 9.65
CA VAL A 16 4.20 -17.21 10.73
C VAL A 16 4.17 -16.35 12.00
N VAL A 17 5.29 -15.75 12.38
CA VAL A 17 5.36 -14.86 13.55
C VAL A 17 4.51 -13.62 13.33
N SER A 18 4.52 -13.03 12.14
CA SER A 18 3.67 -11.87 11.81
C SER A 18 2.18 -12.19 11.91
N CYS A 19 1.76 -13.43 11.68
CA CYS A 19 0.36 -13.85 11.79
C CYS A 19 -0.04 -14.22 13.23
N THR A 20 0.91 -14.58 14.09
CA THR A 20 0.64 -15.14 15.43
C THR A 20 0.95 -14.17 16.57
N ILE A 21 1.87 -13.22 16.37
CA ILE A 21 2.35 -12.30 17.41
C ILE A 21 2.19 -10.86 16.93
N ARG A 22 1.85 -9.95 17.86
CA ARG A 22 1.79 -8.49 17.63
C ARG A 22 3.19 -7.84 17.60
N LEU A 23 4.16 -8.50 16.97
CA LEU A 23 5.48 -7.94 16.73
C LEU A 23 5.49 -7.17 15.42
N HIS A 24 6.23 -6.06 15.37
CA HIS A 24 6.37 -5.29 14.15
C HIS A 24 7.19 -6.09 13.13
N VAL A 25 6.51 -6.60 12.11
CA VAL A 25 7.08 -7.50 11.09
C VAL A 25 8.33 -6.92 10.41
N GLY A 26 8.39 -5.60 10.21
CA GLY A 26 9.56 -4.95 9.62
C GLY A 26 10.84 -5.11 10.45
N PHE A 27 10.76 -4.96 11.79
CA PHE A 27 11.94 -5.12 12.64
C PHE A 27 12.38 -6.58 12.70
N LEU A 28 11.40 -7.50 12.71
CA LEU A 28 11.65 -8.93 12.64
C LEU A 28 12.37 -9.30 11.34
N ALA A 29 11.86 -8.84 10.19
CA ALA A 29 12.42 -9.14 8.87
C ALA A 29 13.85 -8.59 8.72
N ILE A 30 14.11 -7.35 9.16
CA ILE A 30 15.46 -6.77 9.13
C ILE A 30 16.41 -7.57 10.03
N SER A 31 15.96 -7.96 11.22
CA SER A 31 16.78 -8.75 12.16
C SER A 31 17.12 -10.13 11.57
N LEU A 32 16.15 -10.81 10.95
CA LEU A 32 16.38 -12.11 10.31
C LEU A 32 17.26 -11.99 9.06
N ALA A 33 17.09 -10.94 8.26
CA ALA A 33 17.95 -10.65 7.11
C ALA A 33 19.40 -10.41 7.55
N TRP A 34 19.61 -9.75 8.69
CA TRP A 34 20.94 -9.59 9.28
C TRP A 34 21.54 -10.93 9.72
N VAL A 35 20.75 -11.76 10.41
CA VAL A 35 21.20 -13.08 10.88
C VAL A 35 21.63 -13.97 9.70
N VAL A 36 20.80 -14.05 8.67
CA VAL A 36 21.09 -14.91 7.51
C VAL A 36 22.18 -14.30 6.61
N GLY A 37 22.12 -13.00 6.34
CA GLY A 37 23.07 -12.33 5.44
C GLY A 37 24.47 -12.23 6.02
N VAL A 38 24.62 -11.65 7.22
CA VAL A 38 25.93 -11.34 7.78
C VAL A 38 26.59 -12.56 8.43
N TYR A 39 25.85 -13.32 9.24
CA TYR A 39 26.46 -14.42 10.02
C TYR A 39 26.52 -15.76 9.28
N ILE A 40 25.72 -15.96 8.23
CA ILE A 40 25.60 -17.26 7.55
C ILE A 40 26.05 -17.18 6.09
N ALA A 41 25.72 -16.10 5.39
CA ALA A 41 26.09 -15.90 3.99
C ALA A 41 27.38 -15.07 3.78
N ASP A 42 28.06 -14.67 4.87
CA ASP A 42 29.29 -13.85 4.88
C ASP A 42 29.14 -12.54 4.07
N MET A 43 27.92 -12.02 3.97
CA MET A 43 27.64 -10.75 3.31
C MET A 43 28.05 -9.59 4.22
N SER A 44 28.59 -8.54 3.63
CA SER A 44 28.82 -7.29 4.34
C SER A 44 27.49 -6.66 4.79
N ALA A 45 27.52 -5.89 5.87
CA ALA A 45 26.35 -5.14 6.32
C ALA A 45 25.78 -4.21 5.23
N ALA A 46 26.64 -3.66 4.37
CA ALA A 46 26.22 -2.82 3.26
C ALA A 46 25.42 -3.59 2.20
N GLU A 47 25.82 -4.83 1.89
CA GLU A 47 25.10 -5.68 0.93
C GLU A 47 23.73 -6.08 1.46
N VAL A 48 23.61 -6.45 2.73
CA VAL A 48 22.30 -6.75 3.34
C VAL A 48 21.40 -5.50 3.33
N MET A 49 21.95 -4.33 3.67
CA MET A 49 21.21 -3.07 3.67
C MET A 49 20.78 -2.63 2.26
N SER A 50 21.52 -3.00 1.22
CA SER A 50 21.16 -2.70 -0.17
C SER A 50 19.85 -3.37 -0.63
N GLY A 51 19.45 -4.45 0.05
CA GLY A 51 18.16 -5.12 -0.19
C GLY A 51 16.95 -4.36 0.36
N PHE A 52 17.14 -3.33 1.19
CA PHE A 52 16.03 -2.54 1.72
C PHE A 52 15.44 -1.63 0.63
N PRO A 53 14.11 -1.65 0.41
CA PRO A 53 13.49 -0.88 -0.68
C PRO A 53 13.32 0.60 -0.30
N THR A 54 14.42 1.34 -0.22
CA THR A 54 14.46 2.74 0.23
C THR A 54 13.49 3.65 -0.52
N ARG A 55 13.33 3.46 -1.83
CA ARG A 55 12.38 4.25 -2.65
C ARG A 55 10.93 4.02 -2.22
N LEU A 56 10.55 2.78 -1.94
CA LEU A 56 9.19 2.43 -1.49
C LEU A 56 8.95 2.98 -0.09
N PHE A 57 9.93 2.82 0.82
CA PHE A 57 9.86 3.40 2.16
C PHE A 57 9.67 4.93 2.10
N LEU A 58 10.50 5.64 1.33
CA LEU A 58 10.40 7.10 1.21
C LEU A 58 9.07 7.54 0.59
N THR A 59 8.55 6.79 -0.39
CA THR A 59 7.23 7.08 -0.98
C THR A 59 6.13 6.94 0.06
N LEU A 60 6.08 5.82 0.79
CA LEU A 60 5.04 5.59 1.79
C LEU A 60 5.14 6.57 2.96
N ALA A 61 6.35 6.85 3.45
CA ALA A 61 6.59 7.82 4.50
C ALA A 61 6.19 9.24 4.06
N GLY A 62 6.59 9.66 2.86
CA GLY A 62 6.25 10.96 2.30
C GLY A 62 4.74 11.15 2.11
N VAL A 63 4.06 10.14 1.57
CA VAL A 63 2.60 10.16 1.43
C VAL A 63 1.91 10.22 2.79
N THR A 64 2.38 9.45 3.77
CA THR A 64 1.84 9.48 5.14
C THR A 64 1.98 10.87 5.76
N LEU A 65 3.15 11.51 5.62
CA LEU A 65 3.39 12.87 6.11
C LEU A 65 2.56 13.93 5.37
N LEU A 66 2.41 13.81 4.05
CA LEU A 66 1.57 14.71 3.25
C LEU A 66 0.12 14.68 3.74
N PHE A 67 -0.43 13.49 3.94
CA PHE A 67 -1.80 13.34 4.42
C PHE A 67 -1.96 13.71 5.89
N SER A 68 -0.95 13.52 6.73
CA SER A 68 -1.00 14.00 8.13
C SER A 68 -1.09 15.53 8.19
N GLN A 69 -0.35 16.24 7.34
CA GLN A 69 -0.45 17.70 7.22
C GLN A 69 -1.80 18.14 6.65
N ALA A 70 -2.28 17.45 5.61
CA ALA A 70 -3.60 17.73 5.02
C ALA A 70 -4.76 17.47 6.00
N GLN A 71 -4.59 16.55 6.96
CA GLN A 71 -5.53 16.36 8.06
C GLN A 71 -5.42 17.46 9.11
N ALA A 72 -4.20 17.78 9.55
CA ALA A 72 -3.95 18.78 10.58
C ALA A 72 -4.44 20.19 10.19
N ASN A 73 -4.43 20.53 8.91
CA ASN A 73 -4.86 21.83 8.40
C ASN A 73 -6.31 21.87 7.88
N GLY A 74 -7.08 20.77 8.00
CA GLY A 74 -8.48 20.70 7.57
C GLY A 74 -8.71 20.54 6.06
N THR A 75 -7.66 20.36 5.25
CA THR A 75 -7.80 20.12 3.80
C THR A 75 -8.57 18.84 3.52
N LEU A 76 -8.34 17.79 4.31
CA LEU A 76 -9.08 16.53 4.17
C LEU A 76 -10.55 16.67 4.52
N ASP A 77 -10.91 17.48 5.52
CA ASP A 77 -12.31 17.79 5.85
C ASP A 77 -13.01 18.51 4.69
N LEU A 78 -12.32 19.46 4.05
CA LEU A 78 -12.84 20.17 2.88
C LEU A 78 -13.03 19.23 1.68
N ILE A 79 -12.06 18.35 1.43
CA ILE A 79 -12.15 17.35 0.36
C ILE A 79 -13.30 16.37 0.63
N ALA A 80 -13.43 15.88 1.87
CA ALA A 80 -14.52 15.00 2.27
C ALA A 80 -15.88 15.69 2.09
N HIS A 81 -16.02 16.95 2.53
CA HIS A 81 -17.25 17.72 2.36
C HIS A 81 -17.60 17.93 0.88
N LYS A 82 -16.63 18.29 0.05
CA LYS A 82 -16.83 18.41 -1.41
C LYS A 82 -17.19 17.08 -2.06
N ALA A 83 -16.58 15.98 -1.63
CA ALA A 83 -16.91 14.64 -2.11
C ALA A 83 -18.36 14.26 -1.76
N VAL A 84 -18.83 14.56 -0.54
CA VAL A 84 -20.23 14.34 -0.14
C VAL A 84 -21.18 15.19 -0.98
N LEU A 85 -20.83 16.45 -1.26
CA LEU A 85 -21.61 17.33 -2.13
C LEU A 85 -21.67 16.79 -3.58
N LEU A 86 -20.55 16.31 -4.12
CA LEU A 86 -20.47 15.66 -5.43
C LEU A 86 -21.34 14.39 -5.50
N CYS A 87 -21.39 13.61 -4.41
CA CYS A 87 -22.28 12.46 -4.26
C CYS A 87 -23.73 12.83 -3.91
N ARG A 88 -24.11 14.12 -3.97
CA ARG A 88 -25.46 14.63 -3.68
C ARG A 88 -25.98 14.24 -2.29
N GLY A 89 -25.08 14.09 -1.32
CA GLY A 89 -25.41 13.66 0.04
C GLY A 89 -25.60 12.14 0.20
N ASN A 90 -25.46 11.34 -0.87
CA ASN A 90 -25.56 9.89 -0.77
C ASN A 90 -24.19 9.28 -0.44
N VAL A 91 -23.95 9.08 0.86
CA VAL A 91 -22.74 8.47 1.41
C VAL A 91 -22.49 7.06 0.85
N GLY A 92 -23.54 6.33 0.44
CA GLY A 92 -23.42 5.01 -0.16
C GLY A 92 -22.78 4.99 -1.56
N VAL A 93 -22.71 6.12 -2.25
CA VAL A 93 -22.10 6.23 -3.59
C VAL A 93 -20.59 6.51 -3.51
N MET A 94 -20.09 7.00 -2.38
CA MET A 94 -18.68 7.36 -2.20
C MET A 94 -17.71 6.18 -2.43
N PRO A 95 -17.98 4.95 -1.94
CA PRO A 95 -17.11 3.81 -2.23
C PRO A 95 -17.01 3.52 -3.73
N MET A 96 -18.11 3.69 -4.47
CA MET A 96 -18.13 3.50 -5.93
C MET A 96 -17.37 4.62 -6.66
N MET A 97 -17.41 5.85 -6.16
CA MET A 97 -16.59 6.95 -6.66
C MET A 97 -15.09 6.65 -6.50
N PHE A 98 -14.67 6.16 -5.32
CA PHE A 98 -13.27 5.77 -5.08
C PHE A 98 -12.82 4.57 -5.92
N PHE A 99 -13.73 3.63 -6.20
CA PHE A 99 -13.48 2.57 -7.18
C PHE A 99 -13.20 3.15 -8.56
N ALA A 100 -14.06 4.04 -9.06
CA ALA A 100 -13.91 4.64 -10.39
C ALA A 100 -12.62 5.48 -10.50
N LEU A 101 -12.29 6.27 -9.48
CA LEU A 101 -11.03 7.00 -9.40
C LEU A 101 -9.82 6.06 -9.45
N SER A 102 -9.85 4.99 -8.65
CA SER A 102 -8.76 4.00 -8.60
C SER A 102 -8.63 3.24 -9.92
N PHE A 103 -9.74 2.93 -10.58
CA PHE A 103 -9.80 2.34 -11.91
C PHE A 103 -9.16 3.23 -12.96
N VAL A 104 -9.57 4.50 -13.04
CA VAL A 104 -9.04 5.45 -14.03
C VAL A 104 -7.54 5.64 -13.80
N LEU A 105 -7.11 5.86 -12.56
CA LEU A 105 -5.70 6.03 -12.25
C LEU A 105 -4.87 4.80 -12.58
N ALA A 106 -5.35 3.59 -12.25
CA ALA A 106 -4.65 2.36 -12.63
C ALA A 106 -4.61 2.14 -14.15
N SER A 107 -5.64 2.56 -14.87
CA SER A 107 -5.75 2.39 -16.32
C SER A 107 -4.80 3.29 -17.12
N ILE A 108 -4.41 4.44 -16.57
CA ILE A 108 -3.55 5.44 -17.24
C ILE A 108 -2.07 5.00 -17.27
N GLY A 109 -1.68 3.95 -16.55
CA GLY A 109 -0.33 3.38 -16.66
C GLY A 109 0.45 3.07 -15.37
N PRO A 110 0.21 3.69 -14.19
CA PRO A 110 0.91 3.34 -12.96
C PRO A 110 0.70 1.89 -12.50
N GLY A 111 -0.36 1.24 -12.98
CA GLY A 111 -0.77 -0.10 -12.54
C GLY A 111 -1.52 -0.08 -11.21
N ASN A 112 -1.89 -1.26 -10.70
CA ASN A 112 -2.69 -1.41 -9.49
C ASN A 112 -1.95 -0.94 -8.22
N ILE A 113 -0.68 -1.30 -8.05
CA ILE A 113 0.07 -1.02 -6.81
C ILE A 113 0.19 0.48 -6.55
N ALA A 114 0.60 1.26 -7.55
CA ALA A 114 0.79 2.70 -7.41
C ALA A 114 -0.54 3.43 -7.17
N SER A 115 -1.61 3.01 -7.87
CA SER A 115 -2.93 3.61 -7.71
C SER A 115 -3.54 3.35 -6.34
N VAL A 116 -3.43 2.12 -5.79
CA VAL A 116 -3.88 1.83 -4.42
C VAL A 116 -3.06 2.63 -3.42
N ALA A 117 -1.74 2.69 -3.58
CA ALA A 117 -0.86 3.44 -2.66
C ALA A 117 -1.23 4.94 -2.60
N LEU A 118 -1.66 5.53 -3.71
CA LEU A 118 -2.10 6.91 -3.77
C LEU A 118 -3.51 7.12 -3.20
N MET A 119 -4.45 6.24 -3.56
CA MET A 119 -5.87 6.41 -3.22
C MET A 119 -6.23 5.94 -1.82
N ALA A 120 -5.52 4.95 -1.27
CA ALA A 120 -5.85 4.35 0.02
C ALA A 120 -5.83 5.36 1.18
N PRO A 121 -4.79 6.19 1.39
CA PRO A 121 -4.78 7.14 2.50
C PRO A 121 -5.93 8.15 2.42
N MET A 122 -6.20 8.67 1.21
CA MET A 122 -7.30 9.60 0.96
C MET A 122 -8.66 8.94 1.23
N GLY A 123 -8.87 7.73 0.72
CA GLY A 123 -10.10 6.98 0.94
C GLY A 123 -10.36 6.68 2.41
N MET A 124 -9.32 6.29 3.15
CA MET A 124 -9.42 6.02 4.58
C MET A 124 -9.75 7.29 5.39
N ALA A 125 -9.11 8.41 5.05
CA ALA A 125 -9.40 9.69 5.68
C ALA A 125 -10.85 10.12 5.42
N VAL A 126 -11.31 10.04 4.16
CA VAL A 126 -12.70 10.38 3.82
C VAL A 126 -13.69 9.42 4.49
N ALA A 127 -13.41 8.12 4.49
CA ALA A 127 -14.25 7.11 5.13
C ALA A 127 -14.45 7.38 6.63
N GLY A 128 -13.37 7.76 7.34
CA GLY A 128 -13.43 8.15 8.74
C GLY A 128 -14.30 9.38 9.00
N GLN A 129 -14.26 10.39 8.12
CA GLN A 129 -15.04 11.62 8.26
C GLN A 129 -16.54 11.43 8.02
N VAL A 130 -16.91 10.53 7.12
CA VAL A 130 -18.31 10.30 6.72
C VAL A 130 -18.93 9.05 7.35
N GLY A 131 -18.19 8.35 8.21
CA GLY A 131 -18.67 7.15 8.91
C GLY A 131 -18.80 5.89 8.05
N ILE A 132 -18.12 5.82 6.91
CA ILE A 132 -18.06 4.59 6.09
C ILE A 132 -17.02 3.64 6.70
N PRO A 133 -17.31 2.33 6.79
CA PRO A 133 -16.31 1.35 7.19
C PRO A 133 -15.06 1.44 6.31
N ALA A 134 -13.90 1.72 6.93
CA ALA A 134 -12.60 1.78 6.27
C ALA A 134 -12.31 0.54 5.42
N PHE A 135 -12.74 -0.63 5.90
CA PHE A 135 -12.64 -1.91 5.19
C PHE A 135 -13.39 -1.93 3.85
N LEU A 136 -14.63 -1.42 3.82
CA LEU A 136 -15.41 -1.32 2.57
C LEU A 136 -14.70 -0.39 1.58
N MET A 137 -14.18 0.74 2.06
CA MET A 137 -13.43 1.67 1.22
C MET A 137 -12.16 1.02 0.66
N ALA A 138 -11.44 0.25 1.48
CA ALA A 138 -10.27 -0.53 1.07
C ALA A 138 -10.61 -1.51 -0.07
N ILE A 139 -11.70 -2.27 0.09
CA ILE A 139 -12.18 -3.21 -0.92
C ILE A 139 -12.46 -2.48 -2.23
N MET A 140 -13.18 -1.36 -2.19
CA MET A 140 -13.56 -0.66 -3.42
C MET A 140 -12.36 -0.04 -4.14
N ILE A 141 -11.41 0.55 -3.40
CA ILE A 141 -10.16 1.08 -3.97
C ILE A 141 -9.33 -0.03 -4.59
N GLY A 142 -9.13 -1.14 -3.85
CA GLY A 142 -8.35 -2.28 -4.32
C GLY A 142 -8.96 -2.93 -5.57
N ASN A 143 -10.27 -3.16 -5.58
CA ASN A 143 -10.96 -3.71 -6.74
C ASN A 143 -10.95 -2.76 -7.94
N GLY A 144 -11.11 -1.45 -7.71
CA GLY A 144 -11.03 -0.45 -8.78
C GLY A 144 -9.66 -0.45 -9.44
N ALA A 145 -8.60 -0.44 -8.63
CA ALA A 145 -7.23 -0.49 -9.13
C ALA A 145 -6.92 -1.80 -9.88
N ASN A 146 -7.40 -2.95 -9.38
CA ASN A 146 -7.23 -4.23 -10.07
C ASN A 146 -7.98 -4.25 -11.41
N ALA A 147 -9.22 -3.75 -11.45
CA ALA A 147 -9.99 -3.65 -12.69
C ALA A 147 -9.29 -2.76 -13.73
N GLY A 148 -8.67 -1.64 -13.30
CA GLY A 148 -7.95 -0.74 -14.20
C GLY A 148 -6.60 -1.28 -14.67
N SER A 149 -6.00 -2.21 -13.93
CA SER A 149 -4.69 -2.78 -14.29
C SER A 149 -4.71 -3.65 -15.56
N LEU A 150 -5.90 -4.07 -16.01
CA LEU A 150 -6.11 -4.81 -17.26
C LEU A 150 -6.20 -3.89 -18.50
N SER A 151 -6.04 -2.57 -18.33
CA SER A 151 -5.97 -1.61 -19.43
C SER A 151 -4.79 -1.90 -20.36
N PRO A 152 -4.93 -1.76 -21.70
CA PRO A 152 -3.83 -1.94 -22.67
C PRO A 152 -2.60 -1.04 -22.43
N ILE A 153 -2.76 0.01 -21.63
CA ILE A 153 -1.70 0.99 -21.31
C ILE A 153 -1.00 0.62 -19.99
N ALA A 154 -1.64 -0.18 -19.14
CA ALA A 154 -1.09 -0.56 -17.84
C ALA A 154 -0.08 -1.71 -17.98
N PRO A 155 0.97 -1.78 -17.13
CA PRO A 155 2.01 -2.81 -17.21
C PRO A 155 1.45 -4.23 -17.24
N THR A 156 0.42 -4.50 -16.42
CA THR A 156 -0.24 -5.81 -16.39
C THR A 156 -1.02 -6.07 -17.68
N GLY A 157 -1.73 -5.10 -18.23
CA GLY A 157 -2.47 -5.26 -19.48
C GLY A 157 -1.57 -5.39 -20.72
N VAL A 158 -0.37 -4.78 -20.71
CA VAL A 158 0.65 -4.98 -21.77
C VAL A 158 1.18 -6.40 -21.80
N ILE A 159 1.25 -7.09 -20.65
CA ILE A 159 1.73 -8.48 -20.58
C ILE A 159 0.68 -9.47 -21.09
N VAL A 160 -0.61 -9.14 -20.96
CA VAL A 160 -1.73 -10.05 -21.28
C VAL A 160 -2.18 -9.96 -22.74
N ASN A 161 -1.84 -8.88 -23.44
CA ASN A 161 -2.20 -8.60 -24.83
C ASN A 161 -1.10 -9.00 -25.81
#